data_AF-A0A1Y6M7X8-F1
#
_entry.id   AF-A0A1Y6M7X8-F1
#
_cell.length_a   1.000
_cell.length_b   1.000
_cell.length_c   1.000
_cell.angle_alpha   90.00
_cell.angle_beta   90.00
_cell.angle_gamma   90.00
#
_symmetry.space_group_name_H-M   'P 1'
#
loop_
_entity.id
_entity.type
_entity.pdbx_description
1 polymer ?
#
loop_
_entity_poly.entity_id
_entity_poly.type
_entity_poly.pdbx_seq_one_letter_code
_entity_poly.pdbx_strand_id
1 'polypeptide(L)'
;MNTQFLSVLIKISIFASLLCLALVILGNYGMTLSMPIEMKDHLTNQTHIDFIHVIYYVGFNFMFVGFLGCLIWRVKKSQQQMKQSLMRNNA
;
A
#
# COMPACT_ATOMS: atom_id res chain seq x y z
N MET A 1 -17.08 23.96 -1.56
CA MET A 1 -16.92 22.49 -1.43
C MET A 1 -17.17 22.13 0.03
N ASN A 2 -18.14 21.26 0.33
CA ASN A 2 -18.64 21.04 1.69
C ASN A 2 -17.58 20.34 2.57
N THR A 3 -17.33 20.85 3.79
CA THR A 3 -16.36 20.29 4.75
C THR A 3 -16.72 18.86 5.16
N GLN A 4 -18.02 18.52 5.16
CA GLN A 4 -18.48 17.15 5.40
C GLN A 4 -18.02 16.18 4.31
N PHE A 5 -18.02 16.60 3.03
CA PHE A 5 -17.56 15.76 1.92
C PHE A 5 -16.06 15.47 2.02
N LEU A 6 -15.26 16.49 2.38
CA LEU A 6 -13.82 16.31 2.63
C LEU A 6 -13.57 15.37 3.81
N SER A 7 -14.35 15.47 4.88
CA SER A 7 -14.23 14.59 6.06
C SER A 7 -14.54 13.13 5.73
N VAL A 8 -15.61 12.87 4.98
CA VAL A 8 -15.96 11.52 4.50
C VAL A 8 -14.87 10.96 3.60
N LEU A 9 -14.35 11.78 2.66
CA LEU A 9 -13.29 11.36 1.74
C LEU A 9 -12.01 10.98 2.48
N ILE A 10 -11.64 11.72 3.53
CA ILE A 10 -10.50 11.40 4.39
C ILE A 10 -10.72 10.06 5.11
N LYS A 11 -11.91 9.82 5.70
CA LYS A 11 -12.21 8.57 6.40
C LYS A 11 -12.12 7.35 5.49
N ILE A 12 -12.72 7.43 4.29
CA ILE A 12 -12.66 6.35 3.30
C ILE A 12 -11.21 6.13 2.85
N SER A 13 -10.45 7.20 2.62
CA SER A 13 -9.05 7.08 2.19
C SER A 13 -8.15 6.47 3.27
N ILE A 14 -8.38 6.77 4.55
CA ILE A 14 -7.67 6.14 5.67
C ILE A 14 -8.02 4.64 5.73
N PHE A 15 -9.31 4.30 5.62
CA PHE A 15 -9.75 2.92 5.60
C PHE A 15 -9.13 2.14 4.42
N ALA A 16 -9.12 2.72 3.22
CA ALA A 16 -8.45 2.15 2.05
C ALA A 16 -6.94 1.97 2.27
N SER A 17 -6.29 2.88 3.00
CA SER A 17 -4.86 2.76 3.33
C SER A 17 -4.60 1.61 4.30
N LEU A 18 -5.47 1.43 5.30
CA LEU A 18 -5.40 0.30 6.23
C LEU A 18 -5.62 -1.04 5.52
N LEU A 19 -6.62 -1.11 4.63
CA LEU A 19 -6.85 -2.29 3.80
C LEU A 19 -5.64 -2.57 2.88
N CYS A 20 -5.07 -1.54 2.27
CA CYS A 20 -3.87 -1.66 1.46
C CYS A 20 -2.70 -2.24 2.27
N LEU A 21 -2.48 -1.76 3.51
CA LEU A 21 -1.45 -2.28 4.39
C LEU A 21 -1.68 -3.75 4.75
N ALA A 22 -2.92 -4.12 5.07
CA ALA A 22 -3.28 -5.51 5.38
C ALA A 22 -3.05 -6.43 4.19
N LEU A 23 -3.39 -5.98 2.97
CA LEU A 23 -3.14 -6.73 1.73
C LEU A 23 -1.65 -6.90 1.45
N VAL A 24 -0.81 -5.90 1.73
CA VAL A 24 0.65 -6.02 1.60
C VAL A 24 1.19 -7.10 2.53
N ILE A 25 0.81 -7.06 3.80
CA ILE A 25 1.26 -8.02 4.80
C ILE A 25 0.79 -9.43 4.43
N LEU A 26 -0.50 -9.59 4.10
CA LEU A 26 -1.08 -10.88 3.77
C LEU A 26 -0.54 -11.43 2.45
N GLY A 27 -0.34 -10.58 1.45
CA GLY A 27 0.26 -10.95 0.17
C GLY A 27 1.72 -11.36 0.29
N ASN A 28 2.52 -10.62 1.06
CA ASN A 28 3.90 -11.01 1.35
C ASN A 28 3.97 -12.32 2.14
N TYR A 29 3.08 -12.52 3.11
CA TYR A 29 2.99 -13.78 3.86
C TYR A 29 2.61 -14.97 2.95
N GLY A 30 1.61 -14.80 2.09
CA GLY A 30 1.20 -15.81 1.12
C GLY A 30 2.31 -16.14 0.12
N MET A 31 3.01 -15.13 -0.41
CA MET A 31 4.13 -15.33 -1.33
C MET A 31 5.27 -16.09 -0.67
N THR A 32 5.68 -15.75 0.56
CA THR A 32 6.75 -16.46 1.27
C THR A 32 6.43 -17.94 1.52
N LEU A 33 5.15 -18.27 1.77
CA LEU A 33 4.72 -19.64 2.03
C LEU A 33 4.52 -20.47 0.75
N SER A 34 3.91 -19.89 -0.28
CA SER A 34 3.51 -20.60 -1.50
C SER A 34 4.54 -20.53 -2.62
N MET A 35 5.41 -19.52 -2.58
CA MET A 35 6.40 -19.20 -3.62
C MET A 35 7.73 -18.79 -2.95
N PRO A 36 8.45 -19.73 -2.33
CA PRO A 36 9.75 -19.43 -1.73
C PRO A 36 10.74 -18.98 -2.82
N ILE A 37 11.40 -17.84 -2.57
CA ILE A 37 12.40 -17.25 -3.49
C ILE A 37 13.62 -18.18 -3.62
N GLU A 38 13.93 -18.91 -2.56
CA GLU A 38 15.00 -19.90 -2.51
C GLU A 38 14.39 -21.30 -2.66
N MET A 39 14.54 -21.86 -3.86
CA MET A 39 14.15 -23.24 -4.13
C MET A 39 15.38 -24.11 -3.90
N LYS A 40 15.31 -25.04 -2.95
CA LYS A 40 16.36 -26.03 -2.77
C LYS A 40 16.14 -27.15 -3.76
N ASP A 41 17.04 -27.28 -4.73
CA ASP A 41 16.97 -28.36 -5.70
C ASP A 41 17.26 -29.69 -5.01
N HIS A 42 16.26 -30.57 -4.97
CA HIS A 42 16.31 -31.86 -4.26
C HIS A 42 17.35 -32.81 -4.84
N LEU A 43 17.82 -32.56 -6.08
CA LEU A 43 18.74 -33.43 -6.80
C LEU A 43 20.22 -33.00 -6.66
N THR A 44 20.47 -31.70 -6.49
CA THR A 44 21.84 -31.14 -6.51
C THR A 44 22.25 -30.46 -5.20
N ASN A 45 21.36 -30.34 -4.21
CA ASN A 45 21.60 -29.58 -2.96
C ASN A 45 22.04 -28.13 -3.21
N GLN A 46 21.77 -27.59 -4.40
CA GLN A 46 22.04 -26.20 -4.74
C GLN A 46 20.80 -25.36 -4.46
N THR A 47 20.99 -24.26 -3.76
CA THR A 47 19.99 -23.21 -3.58
C THR A 47 19.93 -22.37 -4.85
N HIS A 48 18.82 -22.46 -5.58
CA HIS A 48 18.59 -21.63 -6.76
C HIS A 48 17.61 -20.51 -6.42
N ILE A 49 17.98 -19.28 -6.75
CA ILE A 49 17.10 -18.11 -6.62
C ILE A 49 16.20 -18.07 -7.84
N ASP A 50 14.90 -18.22 -7.64
CA ASP A 50 13.96 -18.13 -8.74
C ASP A 50 13.68 -16.66 -9.07
N PHE A 51 14.25 -16.20 -10.18
CA PHE A 51 14.18 -14.81 -10.61
C PHE A 51 12.74 -14.35 -10.90
N ILE A 52 11.84 -15.28 -11.30
CA ILE A 52 10.42 -14.97 -11.55
C ILE A 52 9.74 -14.62 -10.23
N HIS A 53 10.08 -15.34 -9.15
CA HIS A 53 9.53 -15.11 -7.82
C HIS A 53 10.02 -13.78 -7.24
N VAL A 54 11.29 -13.44 -7.46
CA VAL A 54 11.84 -12.13 -7.09
C VAL A 54 11.11 -10.99 -7.81
N ILE A 55 10.90 -11.11 -9.12
CA ILE A 55 10.15 -10.10 -9.90
C ILE A 55 8.72 -9.96 -9.38
N TYR A 56 8.06 -11.07 -9.05
CA TYR A 56 6.71 -11.05 -8.49
C TYR A 56 6.66 -10.34 -7.13
N TYR A 57 7.62 -10.64 -6.25
CA TYR A 57 7.72 -10.01 -4.93
C TYR A 57 7.96 -8.50 -5.04
N VAL A 58 8.90 -8.09 -5.91
CA VAL A 58 9.21 -6.67 -6.14
C VAL A 58 8.03 -5.95 -6.79
N GLY A 59 7.41 -6.55 -7.80
CA GLY A 59 6.26 -5.96 -8.51
C GLY A 59 5.05 -5.78 -7.60
N PHE A 60 4.73 -6.80 -6.79
CA PHE A 60 3.66 -6.74 -5.80
C PHE A 60 3.92 -5.62 -4.79
N ASN A 61 5.09 -5.60 -4.16
CA ASN A 61 5.42 -4.57 -3.17
C ASN A 61 5.43 -3.17 -3.80
N PHE A 62 5.98 -3.00 -5.01
CA PHE A 62 6.01 -1.72 -5.70
C PHE A 62 4.61 -1.17 -5.97
N MET A 63 3.70 -2.01 -6.46
CA MET A 63 2.31 -1.61 -6.75
C MET A 63 1.58 -1.13 -5.49
N PHE A 64 1.65 -1.90 -4.40
CA PHE A 64 0.93 -1.56 -3.19
C PHE A 64 1.58 -0.43 -2.39
N VAL A 65 2.91 -0.36 -2.34
CA VAL A 65 3.62 0.77 -1.71
C VAL A 65 3.37 2.06 -2.50
N GLY A 66 3.37 2.00 -3.84
CA GLY A 66 3.03 3.13 -4.69
C GLY A 66 1.59 3.61 -4.50
N PHE A 67 0.65 2.66 -4.41
CA PHE A 67 -0.76 2.98 -4.12
C PHE A 67 -0.95 3.59 -2.73
N LEU A 68 -0.29 3.04 -1.71
CA LEU A 68 -0.31 3.57 -0.35
C LEU A 68 0.27 4.98 -0.29
N GLY A 69 1.37 5.24 -0.98
CA GLY A 69 1.96 6.58 -1.10
C GLY A 69 0.99 7.58 -1.72
N CYS A 70 0.29 7.18 -2.79
CA CYS A 70 -0.76 8.00 -3.41
C CYS A 70 -1.91 8.31 -2.43
N LEU A 71 -2.38 7.32 -1.67
CA LEU A 71 -3.45 7.50 -0.69
C LEU A 71 -3.03 8.47 0.42
N ILE A 72 -1.84 8.30 1.00
CA ILE A 72 -1.32 9.20 2.05
C ILE A 72 -1.19 10.63 1.52
N TRP A 73 -0.66 10.80 0.30
CA TRP A 73 -0.56 12.11 -0.34
C TRP A 73 -1.93 12.77 -0.50
N ARG A 74 -2.94 12.03 -0.98
CA ARG A 74 -4.31 12.54 -1.15
C ARG A 74 -4.93 12.91 0.20
N VAL A 75 -4.73 12.11 1.24
CA VAL A 75 -5.18 12.45 2.61
C VAL A 75 -4.55 13.75 3.08
N LYS A 76 -3.23 13.90 2.95
CA LYS A 76 -2.51 15.11 3.37
C LYS A 76 -3.00 16.36 2.62
N LYS A 77 -3.20 16.25 1.31
CA LYS A 77 -3.77 17.33 0.49
C LYS A 77 -5.19 17.69 0.92
N SER A 78 -6.04 16.70 1.18
CA SER A 78 -7.42 16.92 1.65
C SER A 78 -7.47 17.57 3.04
N GLN A 79 -6.56 17.19 3.93
CA GLN A 79 -6.40 17.82 5.26
C GLN A 79 -5.98 19.30 5.15
N GLN A 80 -5.04 19.61 4.25
CA GLN A 80 -4.63 21.00 3.99
C GLN A 80 -5.78 21.86 3.45
N GLN A 81 -6.55 21.33 2.50
CA GLN A 81 -7.74 22.00 1.97
C GLN A 81 -8.80 22.25 3.04
N MET A 82 -9.00 21.28 3.95
CA MET A 82 -9.93 21.44 5.07
C MET A 82 -9.46 22.55 6.03
N LYS A 83 -8.18 22.59 6.40
CA LYS A 83 -7.61 23.66 7.24
C LYS A 83 -7.76 25.04 6.60
N GLN A 84 -7.47 25.17 5.31
CA GLN A 84 -7.66 26.43 4.59
C GLN A 84 -9.12 26.86 4.54
N SER A 85 -10.06 25.93 4.34
CA SER A 85 -11.49 26.23 4.35
C SER A 85 -12.01 26.69 5.72
N LEU A 86 -11.50 26.11 6.81
CA LEU A 86 -11.82 26.52 8.17
C LEU A 86 -11.25 27.91 8.51
N MET A 87 -9.99 28.18 8.13
CA MET A 87 -9.38 29.50 8.35
C MET A 87 -10.09 30.60 7.55
N ARG A 88 -10.57 30.31 6.34
CA ARG A 88 -11.33 31.27 5.51
C ARG A 88 -12.73 31.58 6.07
N ASN A 89 -13.37 30.63 6.76
CA ASN A 89 -14.70 30.85 7.37
C ASN A 89 -14.62 31.53 8.74
N ASN A 90 -13.45 31.55 9.38
CA ASN A 90 -13.21 32.17 10.68
C ASN A 90 -12.53 33.56 10.59
N ALA A 91 -12.30 34.07 9.38
CA ALA A 91 -11.78 35.40 9.10
C ALA A 91 -12.89 36.28 8.50
#